data_AF-A0A0F9FR90-F1
#
_entry.id   AF-A0A0F9FR90-F1
#
_cell.length_a   1.000
_cell.length_b   1.000
_cell.length_c   1.000
_cell.angle_alpha   90.00
_cell.angle_beta   90.00
_cell.angle_gamma   90.00
#
_symmetry.space_group_name_H-M   'P 1'
#
loop_
_entity.id
_entity.type
_entity.pdbx_description
1 polymer ?
#
loop_
_entity_poly.entity_id
_entity_poly.type
_entity_poly.pdbx_seq_one_letter_code
_entity_poly.pdbx_strand_id
1 'polypeptide(L)'
;MVRIVQAQDLGARPSLRSNRGVPRDRSGEIEAQGFLVLAKSLADLEEGMKQREDKFNYANAKSTLLIGGSEAHQSFAEDQDWATFDERYREKMAAVVEAATKKIKSKADRKLFELDAKLSIERGAMALRDVARKKEIDEKRADLDVIIDSALKNALDNPAASAELLENARDAIAAVKSEGIISKEEAGDRSRALSRDYAESMLTIMEPEARLEMLKHPEGTPAKFLHKDTRVKMRRAAEKENKATRVKAASQSAVDGIMEKNPEDRGGALVAARKIKDSDVRAAAVTGVNSRFNEMEAIERENVDRIYDEATEFIGETGALAGFDEGELQKLTPAQQKSLDD
;
A
#
# COMPACT_ATOMS: atom_id res chain seq x y z
N MET A 1 11.91 27.19 -48.14
CA MET A 1 11.89 27.31 -46.67
C MET A 1 10.61 26.68 -46.15
N VAL A 2 10.72 25.57 -45.42
CA VAL A 2 9.58 24.82 -44.89
C VAL A 2 9.22 25.40 -43.52
N ARG A 3 7.97 25.81 -43.34
CA ARG A 3 7.45 26.41 -42.09
C ARG A 3 7.31 25.31 -41.05
N ILE A 4 7.96 25.46 -39.90
CA ILE A 4 7.82 24.55 -38.76
C ILE A 4 6.45 24.80 -38.12
N VAL A 5 5.63 23.75 -38.01
CA VAL A 5 4.32 23.77 -37.33
C VAL A 5 4.54 24.19 -35.88
N GLN A 6 3.93 25.31 -35.47
CA GLN A 6 4.04 25.79 -34.09
C GLN A 6 2.96 25.14 -33.22
N ALA A 7 3.18 25.10 -31.90
CA ALA A 7 2.25 24.49 -30.94
C ALA A 7 0.83 25.10 -30.95
N GLN A 8 0.65 26.24 -31.62
CA GLN A 8 -0.60 26.96 -31.80
C GLN A 8 -1.40 26.46 -33.02
N ASP A 9 -0.72 25.79 -33.97
CA ASP A 9 -1.31 25.20 -35.18
C ASP A 9 -1.93 23.80 -34.92
N LEU A 10 -1.65 23.23 -33.74
CA LEU A 10 -2.24 21.99 -33.25
C LEU A 10 -3.42 22.39 -32.36
N GLY A 11 -4.62 22.41 -32.94
CA GLY A 11 -5.87 22.78 -32.25
C GLY A 11 -6.03 22.13 -30.87
N ALA A 12 -6.88 22.75 -30.03
CA ALA A 12 -7.06 22.43 -28.61
C ALA A 12 -6.90 20.93 -28.30
N ARG A 13 -5.84 20.58 -27.56
CA ARG A 13 -5.61 19.21 -27.11
C ARG A 13 -6.83 18.74 -26.32
N PRO A 14 -7.45 17.59 -26.66
CA PRO A 14 -8.42 16.96 -25.79
C PRO A 14 -7.76 16.69 -24.44
N SER A 15 -8.23 17.36 -23.39
CA SER A 15 -7.75 17.10 -22.05
C SER A 15 -8.12 15.66 -21.65
N LEU A 16 -7.13 14.82 -21.37
CA LEU A 16 -7.31 13.49 -20.76
C LEU A 16 -7.63 13.60 -19.25
N ARG A 17 -8.47 14.57 -18.87
CA ARG A 17 -9.22 14.45 -17.62
C ARG A 17 -10.44 13.62 -17.98
N SER A 18 -10.37 12.33 -17.68
CA SER A 18 -11.59 11.54 -17.58
C SER A 18 -12.41 12.16 -16.45
N ASN A 19 -13.39 12.98 -16.82
CA ASN A 19 -14.65 13.01 -16.08
C ASN A 19 -15.29 11.63 -16.26
N ARG A 20 -14.68 10.57 -15.72
CA ARG A 20 -15.42 9.39 -15.29
C ARG A 20 -16.16 9.84 -14.03
N GLY A 21 -17.16 10.70 -14.23
CA GLY A 21 -18.36 10.56 -13.43
C GLY A 21 -18.78 9.11 -13.63
N VAL A 22 -18.91 8.38 -12.53
CA VAL A 22 -19.69 7.14 -12.53
C VAL A 22 -20.92 7.41 -13.39
N PRO A 23 -21.23 6.61 -14.42
CA PRO A 23 -22.48 6.77 -15.13
C PRO A 23 -23.57 6.53 -14.09
N ARG A 24 -24.10 7.62 -13.50
CA ARG A 24 -25.37 7.57 -12.82
C ARG A 24 -26.35 7.32 -13.94
N ASP A 25 -26.90 6.12 -13.96
CA ASP A 25 -28.03 5.81 -14.80
C ASP A 25 -29.18 6.73 -14.39
N ARG A 26 -29.36 7.81 -15.14
CA ARG A 26 -30.47 8.76 -14.97
C ARG A 26 -31.68 8.37 -15.82
N SER A 27 -31.64 7.22 -16.51
CA SER A 27 -32.76 6.78 -17.34
C SER A 27 -34.04 6.59 -16.51
N GLY A 28 -33.92 6.04 -15.29
CA GLY A 28 -35.03 5.91 -14.35
C GLY A 28 -35.58 7.26 -13.83
N GLU A 29 -34.72 8.24 -13.55
CA GLU A 29 -35.14 9.60 -13.13
C GLU A 29 -35.85 10.36 -14.25
N ILE A 30 -35.36 10.23 -15.49
CA ILE A 30 -35.89 10.91 -16.68
C ILE A 30 -37.21 10.25 -17.13
N GLU A 31 -37.33 8.93 -17.08
CA GLU A 31 -38.58 8.21 -17.38
C GLU A 31 -39.67 8.48 -16.32
N ALA A 32 -39.31 8.54 -15.03
CA ALA A 32 -40.25 8.83 -13.95
C ALA A 32 -40.82 10.27 -14.05
N GLN A 33 -39.97 11.26 -14.36
CA GLN A 33 -40.41 12.65 -14.56
C GLN A 33 -41.25 12.81 -15.84
N GLY A 34 -40.87 12.14 -16.93
CA GLY A 34 -41.64 12.15 -18.18
C GLY A 34 -43.04 11.54 -18.04
N PHE A 35 -43.19 10.50 -17.22
CA PHE A 35 -44.48 9.84 -17.02
C PHE A 35 -45.47 10.62 -16.14
N LEU A 36 -44.97 11.37 -15.14
CA LEU A 36 -45.83 12.25 -14.33
C LEU A 36 -46.50 13.35 -15.18
N VAL A 37 -45.81 13.82 -16.23
CA VAL A 37 -46.36 14.76 -17.22
C VAL A 37 -47.38 14.07 -18.13
N LEU A 38 -47.10 12.84 -18.57
CA LEU A 38 -48.02 12.05 -19.40
C LEU A 38 -49.33 11.71 -18.65
N ALA A 39 -49.25 11.32 -17.37
CA ALA A 39 -50.40 11.01 -16.54
C ALA A 39 -51.32 12.22 -16.33
N LYS A 40 -50.75 13.43 -16.24
CA LYS A 40 -51.52 14.68 -16.23
C LYS A 40 -52.23 14.94 -17.56
N SER A 41 -51.56 14.72 -18.69
CA SER A 41 -52.14 14.96 -20.03
C SER A 41 -53.29 14.01 -20.42
N LEU A 42 -53.33 12.80 -19.86
CA LEU A 42 -54.40 11.82 -20.13
C LEU A 42 -55.74 12.16 -19.45
N ALA A 43 -55.75 13.11 -18.52
CA ALA A 43 -56.97 13.53 -17.81
C ALA A 43 -57.93 14.39 -18.68
N ASP A 44 -57.46 15.00 -19.77
CA ASP A 44 -58.15 16.13 -20.44
C ASP A 44 -59.02 15.79 -21.69
N LEU A 45 -59.23 14.51 -22.07
CA LEU A 45 -59.97 14.15 -23.32
C LEU A 45 -61.30 13.40 -23.08
N GLU A 46 -62.45 13.99 -23.47
CA GLU A 46 -63.83 13.56 -23.17
C GLU A 46 -64.38 12.46 -24.09
N GLU A 47 -64.36 11.21 -23.61
CA GLU A 47 -65.43 10.21 -23.82
C GLU A 47 -65.26 9.02 -22.83
N GLY A 48 -66.30 8.72 -22.05
CA GLY A 48 -66.44 7.52 -21.21
C GLY A 48 -65.71 7.51 -19.85
N MET A 49 -66.36 7.93 -18.77
CA MET A 49 -65.78 7.95 -17.41
C MET A 49 -65.19 6.61 -16.94
N LYS A 50 -65.80 5.47 -17.28
CA LYS A 50 -65.27 4.13 -16.95
C LYS A 50 -63.98 3.82 -17.69
N GLN A 51 -63.92 4.11 -18.99
CA GLN A 51 -62.72 3.89 -19.79
C GLN A 51 -61.57 4.83 -19.35
N ARG A 52 -61.89 6.05 -18.90
CA ARG A 52 -60.91 6.96 -18.28
C ARG A 52 -60.40 6.42 -16.94
N GLU A 53 -61.29 5.96 -16.06
CA GLU A 53 -60.90 5.43 -14.75
C GLU A 53 -60.02 4.17 -14.90
N ASP A 54 -60.34 3.27 -15.82
CA ASP A 54 -59.53 2.07 -16.09
C ASP A 54 -58.16 2.44 -16.71
N LYS A 55 -58.12 3.35 -17.70
CA LYS A 55 -56.86 3.85 -18.27
C LYS A 55 -55.99 4.56 -17.24
N PHE A 56 -56.58 5.38 -16.37
CA PHE A 56 -55.87 6.07 -15.30
C PHE A 56 -55.30 5.08 -14.28
N ASN A 57 -56.09 4.09 -13.85
CA ASN A 57 -55.62 3.06 -12.91
C ASN A 57 -54.49 2.21 -13.51
N TYR A 58 -54.57 1.87 -14.80
CA TYR A 58 -53.49 1.19 -15.51
C TYR A 58 -52.21 2.04 -15.58
N ALA A 59 -52.32 3.31 -15.97
CA ALA A 59 -51.19 4.22 -16.05
C ALA A 59 -50.55 4.44 -14.66
N ASN A 60 -51.36 4.57 -13.62
CA ASN A 60 -50.90 4.69 -12.23
C ASN A 60 -50.19 3.40 -11.75
N ALA A 61 -50.71 2.23 -12.11
CA ALA A 61 -50.05 0.95 -11.82
C ALA A 61 -48.69 0.85 -12.53
N LYS A 62 -48.60 1.27 -13.80
CA LYS A 62 -47.35 1.33 -14.54
C LYS A 62 -46.35 2.32 -13.92
N SER A 63 -46.81 3.49 -13.49
CA SER A 63 -45.96 4.45 -12.76
C SER A 63 -45.47 3.86 -11.42
N THR A 64 -46.33 3.16 -10.69
CA THR A 64 -45.96 2.50 -9.42
C THR A 64 -44.89 1.43 -9.66
N LEU A 65 -45.01 0.65 -10.74
CA LEU A 65 -44.02 -0.34 -11.15
C LEU A 65 -42.67 0.30 -11.47
N LEU A 66 -42.66 1.40 -12.23
CA LEU A 66 -41.42 2.11 -12.60
C LEU A 66 -40.72 2.72 -11.38
N ILE A 67 -41.48 3.37 -10.50
CA ILE A 67 -40.95 3.93 -9.25
C ILE A 67 -40.37 2.82 -8.37
N GLY A 68 -41.12 1.75 -8.14
CA GLY A 68 -40.65 0.61 -7.34
C GLY A 68 -39.43 -0.08 -7.95
N GLY A 69 -39.35 -0.17 -9.28
CA GLY A 69 -38.17 -0.67 -9.99
C GLY A 69 -36.94 0.20 -9.77
N SER A 70 -37.11 1.53 -9.86
CA SER A 70 -36.03 2.49 -9.60
C SER A 70 -35.54 2.42 -8.15
N GLU A 71 -36.46 2.38 -7.18
CA GLU A 71 -36.13 2.24 -5.76
C GLU A 71 -35.43 0.91 -5.46
N ALA A 72 -35.90 -0.18 -6.06
CA ALA A 72 -35.25 -1.48 -5.95
C ALA A 72 -33.81 -1.42 -6.49
N HIS A 73 -33.59 -0.90 -7.70
CA HIS A 73 -32.24 -0.74 -8.26
C HIS A 73 -31.32 0.13 -7.40
N GLN A 74 -31.82 1.25 -6.89
CA GLN A 74 -31.04 2.13 -6.02
C GLN A 74 -30.63 1.43 -4.73
N SER A 75 -31.51 0.58 -4.17
CA SER A 75 -31.20 -0.16 -2.94
C SER A 75 -30.05 -1.17 -3.07
N PHE A 76 -29.71 -1.60 -4.29
CA PHE A 76 -28.60 -2.53 -4.54
C PHE A 76 -27.28 -1.82 -4.90
N ALA A 77 -27.29 -0.50 -5.06
CA ALA A 77 -26.09 0.26 -5.43
C ALA A 77 -24.97 0.09 -4.39
N GLU A 78 -25.31 0.20 -3.10
CA GLU A 78 -24.36 0.11 -1.98
C GLU A 78 -24.35 -1.27 -1.31
N ASP A 79 -25.22 -2.19 -1.73
CA ASP A 79 -25.35 -3.52 -1.14
C ASP A 79 -24.14 -4.41 -1.50
N GLN A 80 -23.55 -5.08 -0.51
CA GLN A 80 -22.40 -5.97 -0.72
C GLN A 80 -22.81 -7.41 -1.02
N ASP A 81 -24.03 -7.82 -0.69
CA ASP A 81 -24.52 -9.18 -0.89
C ASP A 81 -25.02 -9.38 -2.33
N TRP A 82 -24.09 -9.32 -3.28
CA TRP A 82 -24.38 -9.41 -4.72
C TRP A 82 -24.90 -10.79 -5.14
N ALA A 83 -24.60 -11.84 -4.37
CA ALA A 83 -25.04 -13.21 -4.65
C ALA A 83 -26.57 -13.37 -4.61
N THR A 84 -27.26 -12.55 -3.81
CA THR A 84 -28.71 -12.64 -3.58
C THR A 84 -29.51 -11.56 -4.33
N PHE A 85 -28.86 -10.76 -5.19
CA PHE A 85 -29.49 -9.64 -5.89
C PHE A 85 -30.73 -10.01 -6.71
N ASP A 86 -30.66 -11.07 -7.52
CA ASP A 86 -31.78 -11.49 -8.39
C ASP A 86 -33.01 -11.91 -7.58
N GLU A 87 -32.81 -12.71 -6.53
CA GLU A 87 -33.88 -13.20 -5.66
C GLU A 87 -34.55 -12.03 -4.91
N ARG A 88 -33.75 -11.19 -4.25
CA ARG A 88 -34.24 -10.04 -3.48
C ARG A 88 -34.91 -8.98 -4.35
N TYR A 89 -34.45 -8.80 -5.59
CA TYR A 89 -35.09 -7.90 -6.55
C TYR A 89 -36.46 -8.44 -6.97
N ARG A 90 -36.56 -9.72 -7.31
CA ARG A 90 -37.83 -10.36 -7.70
C ARG A 90 -38.84 -10.33 -6.56
N GLU A 91 -38.40 -10.57 -5.33
CA GLU A 91 -39.25 -10.48 -4.13
C GLU A 91 -39.81 -9.06 -3.95
N LYS A 92 -38.95 -8.03 -3.99
CA LYS A 92 -39.37 -6.63 -3.90
C LYS A 92 -40.36 -6.26 -5.01
N MET A 93 -40.07 -6.67 -6.25
CA MET A 93 -40.93 -6.36 -7.38
C MET A 93 -42.26 -7.13 -7.36
N ALA A 94 -42.30 -8.34 -6.80
CA ALA A 94 -43.55 -9.06 -6.60
C ALA A 94 -44.50 -8.27 -5.68
N ALA A 95 -43.98 -7.69 -4.60
CA ALA A 95 -44.76 -6.82 -3.70
C ALA A 95 -45.26 -5.55 -4.41
N VAL A 96 -44.44 -4.93 -5.27
CA VAL A 96 -44.82 -3.76 -6.07
C VAL A 96 -45.94 -4.11 -7.05
N VAL A 97 -45.85 -5.26 -7.74
CA VAL A 97 -46.88 -5.74 -8.67
C VAL A 97 -48.18 -6.05 -7.94
N GLU A 98 -48.12 -6.69 -6.78
CA GLU A 98 -49.30 -6.97 -5.96
C GLU A 98 -50.00 -5.67 -5.52
N ALA A 99 -49.23 -4.66 -5.09
CA ALA A 99 -49.78 -3.36 -4.71
C ALA A 99 -50.40 -2.60 -5.89
N ALA A 100 -49.79 -2.68 -7.07
CA ALA A 100 -50.25 -2.02 -8.29
C ALA A 100 -51.52 -2.70 -8.87
N THR A 101 -51.56 -4.03 -8.91
CA THR A 101 -52.71 -4.81 -9.44
C THR A 101 -54.00 -4.62 -8.64
N LYS A 102 -53.91 -4.39 -7.32
CA LYS A 102 -55.07 -4.08 -6.45
C LYS A 102 -55.84 -2.83 -6.88
N LYS A 103 -55.19 -1.88 -7.56
CA LYS A 103 -55.80 -0.63 -8.04
C LYS A 103 -56.49 -0.80 -9.41
N ILE A 104 -56.21 -1.88 -10.14
CA ILE A 104 -56.81 -2.13 -11.45
C ILE A 104 -58.11 -2.93 -11.28
N LYS A 105 -59.25 -2.31 -11.62
CA LYS A 105 -60.58 -2.93 -11.48
C LYS A 105 -60.87 -3.95 -12.59
N SER A 106 -60.52 -3.62 -13.83
CA SER A 106 -60.71 -4.47 -15.01
C SER A 106 -59.84 -5.73 -14.98
N LYS A 107 -60.45 -6.91 -15.17
CA LYS A 107 -59.72 -8.19 -15.20
C LYS A 107 -58.78 -8.30 -16.41
N ALA A 108 -59.20 -7.77 -17.56
CA ALA A 108 -58.39 -7.79 -18.78
C ALA A 108 -57.16 -6.89 -18.63
N ASP A 109 -57.34 -5.68 -18.11
CA ASP A 109 -56.23 -4.73 -17.91
C ASP A 109 -55.28 -5.20 -16.81
N ARG A 110 -55.79 -5.86 -15.76
CA ARG A 110 -54.93 -6.49 -14.75
C ARG A 110 -54.05 -7.56 -15.37
N LYS A 111 -54.60 -8.39 -16.26
CA LYS A 111 -53.83 -9.44 -16.94
C LYS A 111 -52.77 -8.86 -17.88
N LEU A 112 -53.13 -7.80 -18.62
CA LEU A 112 -52.20 -7.09 -19.48
C LEU A 112 -51.06 -6.47 -18.66
N PHE A 113 -51.40 -5.80 -17.55
CA PHE A 113 -50.42 -5.22 -16.63
C PHE A 113 -49.47 -6.28 -16.05
N GLU A 114 -49.99 -7.44 -15.63
CA GLU A 114 -49.15 -8.54 -15.13
C GLU A 114 -48.14 -9.03 -16.18
N LEU A 115 -48.51 -9.07 -17.47
CA LEU A 115 -47.60 -9.46 -18.55
C LEU A 115 -46.52 -8.39 -18.79
N ASP A 116 -46.91 -7.12 -18.84
CA ASP A 116 -45.98 -5.99 -18.93
C ASP A 116 -45.02 -5.95 -17.74
N ALA A 117 -45.55 -6.19 -16.54
CA ALA A 117 -44.78 -6.20 -15.31
C ALA A 117 -43.76 -7.34 -15.30
N LYS A 118 -44.13 -8.55 -15.73
CA LYS A 118 -43.19 -9.66 -15.89
C LYS A 118 -42.03 -9.29 -16.81
N LEU A 119 -42.31 -8.73 -17.98
CA LEU A 119 -41.27 -8.30 -18.92
C LEU A 119 -40.36 -7.22 -18.30
N SER A 120 -40.93 -6.26 -17.58
CA SER A 120 -40.16 -5.21 -16.90
C SER A 120 -39.27 -5.77 -15.79
N ILE A 121 -39.79 -6.72 -15.01
CA ILE A 121 -39.04 -7.39 -13.94
C ILE A 121 -37.89 -8.19 -14.52
N GLU A 122 -38.09 -8.95 -15.60
CA GLU A 122 -36.99 -9.69 -16.25
C GLU A 122 -35.89 -8.74 -16.76
N ARG A 123 -36.26 -7.60 -17.35
CA ARG A 123 -35.28 -6.59 -17.80
C ARG A 123 -34.49 -6.00 -16.63
N GLY A 124 -35.17 -5.63 -15.54
CA GLY A 124 -34.49 -5.11 -14.35
C GLY A 124 -33.62 -6.17 -13.66
N ALA A 125 -34.09 -7.41 -13.59
CA ALA A 125 -33.30 -8.54 -13.08
C ALA A 125 -32.03 -8.77 -13.91
N MET A 126 -32.11 -8.70 -15.24
CA MET A 126 -30.93 -8.75 -16.11
C MET A 126 -29.95 -7.61 -15.84
N ALA A 127 -30.43 -6.36 -15.76
CA ALA A 127 -29.58 -5.22 -15.44
C ALA A 127 -28.90 -5.36 -14.08
N LEU A 128 -29.60 -5.94 -13.10
CA LEU A 128 -29.05 -6.18 -11.78
C LEU A 128 -28.03 -7.33 -11.76
N ARG A 129 -28.21 -8.38 -12.59
CA ARG A 129 -27.19 -9.42 -12.78
C ARG A 129 -25.89 -8.87 -13.34
N ASP A 130 -25.95 -7.90 -14.25
CA ASP A 130 -24.74 -7.22 -14.75
C ASP A 130 -24.02 -6.44 -13.65
N VAL A 131 -24.77 -5.82 -12.73
CA VAL A 131 -24.20 -5.13 -11.56
C VAL A 131 -23.59 -6.15 -10.58
N ALA A 132 -24.31 -7.23 -10.29
CA ALA A 132 -23.82 -8.30 -9.42
C ALA A 132 -22.52 -8.91 -9.97
N ARG A 133 -22.48 -9.20 -11.27
CA ARG A 133 -21.28 -9.72 -11.93
C ARG A 133 -20.09 -8.77 -11.86
N LYS A 134 -20.31 -7.46 -11.95
CA LYS A 134 -19.22 -6.47 -11.76
C LYS A 134 -18.68 -6.52 -10.33
N LYS A 135 -19.55 -6.60 -9.32
CA LYS A 135 -19.15 -6.72 -7.91
C LYS A 135 -18.39 -8.02 -7.64
N GLU A 136 -18.87 -9.15 -8.18
CA GLU A 136 -18.15 -10.43 -8.12
C GLU A 136 -16.74 -10.32 -8.74
N ILE A 137 -16.62 -9.69 -9.91
CA ILE A 137 -15.33 -9.48 -10.57
C ILE A 137 -14.40 -8.63 -9.68
N ASP A 138 -14.90 -7.55 -9.10
CA ASP A 138 -14.10 -6.67 -8.25
C ASP A 138 -13.63 -7.39 -6.97
N GLU A 139 -14.50 -8.16 -6.31
CA GLU A 139 -14.16 -8.96 -5.14
C GLU A 139 -13.10 -10.03 -5.46
N LYS A 140 -13.30 -10.82 -6.52
CA LYS A 140 -12.34 -11.85 -6.93
C LYS A 140 -10.98 -11.26 -7.33
N ARG A 141 -10.94 -10.03 -7.86
CA ARG A 141 -9.68 -9.33 -8.15
C ARG A 141 -8.99 -8.90 -6.86
N ALA A 142 -9.73 -8.39 -5.89
CA ALA A 142 -9.17 -8.05 -4.58
C ALA A 142 -8.63 -9.29 -3.86
N ASP A 143 -9.34 -10.41 -3.89
CA ASP A 143 -8.87 -11.68 -3.31
C ASP A 143 -7.60 -12.17 -4.01
N LEU A 144 -7.52 -12.06 -5.34
CA LEU A 144 -6.32 -12.40 -6.08
C LEU A 144 -5.11 -11.55 -5.65
N ASP A 145 -5.31 -10.25 -5.43
CA ASP A 145 -4.25 -9.35 -4.95
C ASP A 145 -3.76 -9.80 -3.56
N VAL A 146 -4.67 -10.15 -2.64
CA VAL A 146 -4.33 -10.69 -1.31
C VAL A 146 -3.54 -12.00 -1.40
N ILE A 147 -3.91 -12.90 -2.30
CA ILE A 147 -3.19 -14.17 -2.53
C ILE A 147 -1.77 -13.91 -3.03
N ILE A 148 -1.61 -13.02 -4.02
CA ILE A 148 -0.31 -12.66 -4.60
C ILE A 148 0.62 -12.05 -3.53
N ASP A 149 0.11 -11.07 -2.77
CA ASP A 149 0.89 -10.39 -1.73
C ASP A 149 1.29 -11.35 -0.60
N SER A 150 0.37 -12.23 -0.18
CA SER A 150 0.63 -13.25 0.83
C SER A 150 1.68 -14.25 0.35
N ALA A 151 1.60 -14.70 -0.90
CA ALA A 151 2.58 -15.61 -1.48
C ALA A 151 3.97 -14.97 -1.57
N LEU A 152 4.06 -13.70 -1.98
CA LEU A 152 5.32 -12.95 -2.02
C LEU A 152 5.96 -12.86 -0.64
N LYS A 153 5.19 -12.43 0.37
CA LYS A 153 5.69 -12.30 1.75
C LYS A 153 6.18 -13.64 2.28
N ASN A 154 5.37 -14.69 2.16
CA ASN A 154 5.71 -16.02 2.67
C ASN A 154 6.91 -16.63 1.92
N ALA A 155 7.08 -16.34 0.63
CA ALA A 155 8.22 -16.82 -0.14
C ALA A 155 9.54 -16.17 0.28
N LEU A 156 9.50 -14.91 0.74
CA LEU A 156 10.66 -14.22 1.28
C LEU A 156 11.02 -14.74 2.68
N ASP A 157 10.01 -14.99 3.52
CA ASP A 157 10.19 -15.51 4.89
C ASP A 157 10.63 -16.98 4.90
N ASN A 158 10.20 -17.77 3.90
CA ASN A 158 10.55 -19.18 3.76
C ASN A 158 11.14 -19.50 2.37
N PRO A 159 12.46 -19.28 2.17
CA PRO A 159 13.11 -19.51 0.90
C PRO A 159 12.99 -20.96 0.39
N ALA A 160 12.89 -21.95 1.29
CA ALA A 160 12.77 -23.36 0.92
C ALA A 160 11.42 -23.68 0.26
N ALA A 161 10.35 -22.99 0.66
CA ALA A 161 9.00 -23.14 0.09
C ALA A 161 8.69 -22.10 -1.00
N SER A 162 9.63 -21.23 -1.34
CA SER A 162 9.40 -20.10 -2.27
C SER A 162 8.87 -20.52 -3.63
N ALA A 163 9.38 -21.62 -4.21
CA ALA A 163 8.94 -22.12 -5.50
C ALA A 163 7.45 -22.50 -5.50
N GLU A 164 7.02 -23.27 -4.49
CA GLU A 164 5.64 -23.73 -4.33
C GLU A 164 4.69 -22.56 -4.06
N LEU A 165 5.07 -21.62 -3.18
CA LEU A 165 4.26 -20.45 -2.87
C LEU A 165 4.03 -19.56 -4.11
N LEU A 166 5.08 -19.34 -4.90
CA LEU A 166 4.96 -18.56 -6.14
C LEU A 166 4.22 -19.32 -7.24
N GLU A 167 4.27 -20.65 -7.25
CA GLU A 167 3.47 -21.48 -8.16
C GLU A 167 1.98 -21.41 -7.82
N ASN A 168 1.61 -21.54 -6.54
CA ASN A 168 0.23 -21.37 -6.07
C ASN A 168 -0.36 -20.01 -6.45
N ALA A 169 0.43 -18.94 -6.36
CA ALA A 169 -0.01 -17.61 -6.83
C ALA A 169 -0.23 -17.56 -8.35
N ARG A 170 0.60 -18.25 -9.15
CA ARG A 170 0.40 -18.35 -10.61
C ARG A 170 -0.84 -19.17 -10.95
N ASP A 171 -1.12 -20.22 -10.19
CA ASP A 171 -2.32 -21.03 -10.36
C ASP A 171 -3.59 -20.23 -10.03
N ALA A 172 -3.55 -19.40 -8.97
CA ALA A 172 -4.63 -18.46 -8.68
C ALA A 172 -4.87 -17.47 -9.84
N ILE A 173 -3.80 -16.90 -10.42
CA ILE A 173 -3.89 -16.06 -11.62
C ILE A 173 -4.53 -16.83 -12.80
N ALA A 174 -4.13 -18.10 -12.99
CA ALA A 174 -4.68 -18.94 -14.05
C ALA A 174 -6.16 -19.29 -13.84
N ALA A 175 -6.57 -19.54 -12.59
CA ALA A 175 -7.95 -19.81 -12.22
C ALA A 175 -8.85 -18.60 -12.51
N VAL A 176 -8.50 -17.42 -11.99
CA VAL A 176 -9.26 -16.17 -12.20
C VAL A 176 -9.33 -15.79 -13.69
N LYS A 177 -8.30 -16.09 -14.47
CA LYS A 177 -8.32 -15.99 -15.94
C LYS A 177 -9.31 -16.98 -16.57
N SER A 178 -9.31 -18.24 -16.15
CA SER A 178 -10.21 -19.28 -16.69
C SER A 178 -11.68 -18.98 -16.41
N GLU A 179 -11.98 -18.30 -15.29
CA GLU A 179 -13.31 -17.80 -14.94
C GLU A 179 -13.72 -16.52 -15.70
N GLY A 180 -12.83 -15.97 -16.54
CA GLY A 180 -13.08 -14.76 -17.30
C GLY A 180 -13.14 -13.48 -16.47
N ILE A 181 -12.60 -13.50 -15.24
CA ILE A 181 -12.53 -12.33 -14.36
C ILE A 181 -11.43 -11.36 -14.81
N ILE A 182 -10.31 -11.89 -15.31
CA ILE A 182 -9.22 -11.12 -15.91
C ILE A 182 -8.91 -11.58 -17.34
N SER A 183 -8.36 -10.68 -18.14
CA SER A 183 -7.96 -10.98 -19.51
C SER A 183 -6.69 -11.85 -19.58
N LYS A 184 -6.42 -12.46 -20.74
CA LYS A 184 -5.16 -13.20 -20.99
C LYS A 184 -3.93 -12.29 -20.86
N GLU A 185 -4.05 -11.04 -21.30
CA GLU A 185 -2.99 -10.04 -21.22
C GLU A 185 -2.71 -9.67 -19.77
N GLU A 186 -3.76 -9.36 -19.00
CA GLU A 186 -3.66 -9.02 -17.58
C GLU A 186 -3.07 -10.17 -16.75
N ALA A 187 -3.49 -11.41 -17.00
CA ALA A 187 -2.90 -12.58 -16.36
C ALA A 187 -1.39 -12.71 -16.65
N GLY A 188 -0.98 -12.42 -17.88
CA GLY A 188 0.44 -12.40 -18.28
C GLY A 188 1.22 -11.28 -17.59
N ASP A 189 0.64 -10.08 -17.48
CA ASP A 189 1.23 -8.95 -16.77
C ASP A 189 1.40 -9.23 -15.28
N ARG A 190 0.35 -9.76 -14.63
CA ARG A 190 0.38 -10.14 -13.21
C ARG A 190 1.42 -11.22 -12.93
N SER A 191 1.53 -12.23 -13.80
CA SER A 191 2.55 -13.27 -13.66
C SER A 191 3.98 -12.72 -13.79
N ARG A 192 4.22 -11.81 -14.74
CA ARG A 192 5.51 -11.11 -14.88
C ARG A 192 5.80 -10.20 -13.69
N ALA A 193 4.79 -9.49 -13.20
CA ALA A 193 4.89 -8.62 -12.03
C ALA A 193 5.29 -9.44 -10.80
N LEU A 194 4.58 -10.54 -10.50
CA LEU A 194 4.91 -11.47 -9.40
C LEU A 194 6.40 -11.89 -9.44
N SER A 195 6.88 -12.33 -10.60
CA SER A 195 8.29 -12.73 -10.76
C SER A 195 9.29 -11.59 -10.55
N ARG A 196 8.97 -10.38 -11.04
CA ARG A 196 9.81 -9.19 -10.88
C ARG A 196 9.83 -8.73 -9.42
N ASP A 197 8.67 -8.65 -8.79
CA ASP A 197 8.50 -8.09 -7.45
C ASP A 197 9.12 -9.02 -6.40
N TYR A 198 9.03 -10.34 -6.61
CA TYR A 198 9.79 -11.33 -5.84
C TYR A 198 11.30 -11.13 -6.01
N ALA A 199 11.79 -11.03 -7.25
CA ALA A 199 13.21 -10.86 -7.53
C ALA A 199 13.78 -9.59 -6.91
N GLU A 200 13.06 -8.48 -7.01
CA GLU A 200 13.45 -7.19 -6.42
C GLU A 200 13.50 -7.26 -4.90
N SER A 201 12.46 -7.82 -4.28
CA SER A 201 12.37 -7.95 -2.82
C SER A 201 13.46 -8.87 -2.27
N MET A 202 13.64 -10.06 -2.88
CA MET A 202 14.67 -11.02 -2.47
C MET A 202 16.07 -10.41 -2.56
N LEU A 203 16.39 -9.76 -3.68
CA LEU A 203 17.68 -9.11 -3.84
C LEU A 203 17.87 -7.97 -2.83
N THR A 204 16.83 -7.23 -2.49
CA THR A 204 16.91 -6.11 -1.53
C THR A 204 17.19 -6.56 -0.10
N ILE A 205 16.73 -7.73 0.31
CA ILE A 205 16.97 -8.25 1.67
C ILE A 205 18.26 -9.08 1.78
N MET A 206 18.85 -9.49 0.65
CA MET A 206 20.11 -10.22 0.64
C MET A 206 21.29 -9.36 1.07
N GLU A 207 22.32 -10.00 1.66
CA GLU A 207 23.60 -9.37 1.95
C GLU A 207 24.26 -8.78 0.69
N PRO A 208 24.96 -7.64 0.78
CA PRO A 208 25.47 -6.90 -0.38
C PRO A 208 26.39 -7.74 -1.27
N GLU A 209 27.23 -8.59 -0.69
CA GLU A 209 28.15 -9.46 -1.43
C GLU A 209 27.39 -10.50 -2.25
N ALA A 210 26.48 -11.24 -1.63
CA ALA A 210 25.64 -12.23 -2.32
C ALA A 210 24.75 -11.56 -3.38
N ARG A 211 24.23 -10.36 -3.09
CA ARG A 211 23.43 -9.55 -4.01
C ARG A 211 24.24 -9.16 -5.25
N LEU A 212 25.50 -8.77 -5.08
CA LEU A 212 26.38 -8.45 -6.20
C LEU A 212 26.65 -9.64 -7.11
N GLU A 213 26.89 -10.82 -6.53
CA GLU A 213 27.14 -12.04 -7.32
C GLU A 213 25.93 -12.40 -8.18
N MET A 214 24.71 -12.36 -7.63
CA MET A 214 23.49 -12.60 -8.42
C MET A 214 23.25 -11.52 -9.50
N LEU A 215 23.57 -10.26 -9.22
CA LEU A 215 23.39 -9.17 -10.17
C LEU A 215 24.42 -9.18 -11.32
N LYS A 216 25.61 -9.76 -11.10
CA LYS A 216 26.62 -9.99 -12.15
C LYS A 216 26.25 -11.16 -13.06
N HIS A 217 25.62 -12.20 -12.50
CA HIS A 217 25.24 -13.43 -13.18
C HIS A 217 23.72 -13.64 -13.13
N PRO A 218 22.95 -12.88 -13.94
CA PRO A 218 21.49 -12.90 -13.85
C PRO A 218 20.86 -14.20 -14.36
N GLU A 219 21.53 -14.93 -15.25
CA GLU A 219 20.98 -16.14 -15.83
C GLU A 219 20.81 -17.23 -14.77
N GLY A 220 19.63 -17.86 -14.79
CA GLY A 220 19.27 -18.87 -13.78
C GLY A 220 18.96 -18.32 -12.39
N THR A 221 19.11 -17.01 -12.15
CA THR A 221 18.81 -16.37 -10.85
C THR A 221 17.55 -15.50 -10.94
N PRO A 222 16.97 -15.09 -9.80
CA PRO A 222 15.85 -14.14 -9.79
C PRO A 222 16.17 -12.83 -10.52
N ALA A 223 17.44 -12.42 -10.57
CA ALA A 223 17.86 -11.18 -11.24
C ALA A 223 17.48 -11.14 -12.73
N LYS A 224 17.33 -12.28 -13.43
CA LYS A 224 16.88 -12.29 -14.84
C LYS A 224 15.53 -11.61 -15.07
N PHE A 225 14.65 -11.61 -14.06
CA PHE A 225 13.30 -11.05 -14.17
C PHE A 225 13.28 -9.52 -14.04
N LEU A 226 14.39 -8.91 -13.61
CA LEU A 226 14.50 -7.46 -13.46
C LEU A 226 14.86 -6.78 -14.79
N HIS A 227 14.38 -5.56 -14.99
CA HIS A 227 14.83 -4.72 -16.10
C HIS A 227 16.34 -4.41 -15.96
N LYS A 228 17.04 -4.24 -17.10
CA LYS A 228 18.49 -3.99 -17.13
C LYS A 228 18.86 -2.78 -16.27
N ASP A 229 18.09 -1.70 -16.36
CA ASP A 229 18.35 -0.47 -15.60
C ASP A 229 18.18 -0.67 -14.09
N THR A 230 17.15 -1.41 -13.68
CA THR A 230 16.94 -1.78 -12.28
C THR A 230 18.11 -2.59 -11.74
N ARG A 231 18.59 -3.59 -12.50
CA ARG A 231 19.78 -4.37 -12.12
C ARG A 231 21.02 -3.49 -11.95
N VAL A 232 21.28 -2.57 -12.88
CA VAL A 232 22.43 -1.66 -12.80
C VAL A 232 22.32 -0.75 -11.58
N LYS A 233 21.13 -0.23 -11.28
CA LYS A 233 20.87 0.59 -10.09
C LYS A 233 21.13 -0.20 -8.81
N MET A 234 20.56 -1.41 -8.69
CA MET A 234 20.77 -2.28 -7.52
C MET A 234 22.24 -2.67 -7.38
N ARG A 235 22.95 -2.94 -8.48
CA ARG A 235 24.38 -3.29 -8.43
C ARG A 235 25.22 -2.15 -7.88
N ARG A 236 25.01 -0.92 -8.35
CA ARG A 236 25.71 0.26 -7.83
C ARG A 236 25.42 0.50 -6.36
N ALA A 237 24.16 0.31 -5.93
CA ALA A 237 23.79 0.42 -4.53
C ALA A 237 24.52 -0.62 -3.67
N ALA A 238 24.52 -1.88 -4.12
CA ALA A 238 25.20 -2.99 -3.46
C ALA A 238 26.72 -2.82 -3.42
N GLU A 239 27.35 -2.29 -4.49
CA GLU A 239 28.78 -1.96 -4.51
C GLU A 239 29.14 -0.91 -3.44
N LYS A 240 28.29 0.12 -3.31
CA LYS A 240 28.47 1.18 -2.30
C LYS A 240 28.30 0.63 -0.88
N GLU A 241 27.25 -0.17 -0.66
CA GLU A 241 26.95 -0.80 0.62
C GLU A 241 28.07 -1.75 1.05
N ASN A 242 28.49 -2.65 0.15
CA ASN A 242 29.59 -3.57 0.41
C ASN A 242 30.89 -2.83 0.74
N LYS A 243 31.21 -1.77 -0.02
CA LYS A 243 32.37 -0.92 0.26
C LYS A 243 32.29 -0.31 1.66
N ALA A 244 31.13 0.22 2.05
CA ALA A 244 30.93 0.81 3.37
C ALA A 244 31.10 -0.23 4.50
N THR A 245 30.52 -1.43 4.35
CA THR A 245 30.69 -2.54 5.30
C THR A 245 32.16 -2.93 5.45
N ARG A 246 32.88 -3.12 4.34
CA ARG A 246 34.31 -3.43 4.33
C ARG A 246 35.14 -2.34 5.01
N VAL A 247 34.88 -1.07 4.69
CA VAL A 247 35.59 0.07 5.29
C VAL A 247 35.34 0.14 6.80
N LYS A 248 34.08 -0.03 7.23
CA LYS A 248 33.71 -0.05 8.65
C LYS A 248 34.46 -1.14 9.39
N ALA A 249 34.36 -2.39 8.96
CA ALA A 249 35.02 -3.53 9.59
C ALA A 249 36.55 -3.37 9.64
N ALA A 250 37.17 -2.98 8.53
CA ALA A 250 38.61 -2.76 8.47
C ALA A 250 39.07 -1.59 9.35
N SER A 251 38.30 -0.50 9.40
CA SER A 251 38.63 0.67 10.23
C SER A 251 38.51 0.36 11.72
N GLN A 252 37.50 -0.42 12.12
CA GLN A 252 37.31 -0.80 13.51
C GLN A 252 38.44 -1.70 14.01
N SER A 253 38.77 -2.75 13.25
CA SER A 253 39.93 -3.60 13.54
C SER A 253 41.25 -2.80 13.58
N ALA A 254 41.41 -1.81 12.69
CA ALA A 254 42.59 -0.96 12.70
C ALA A 254 42.64 -0.05 13.93
N VAL A 255 41.51 0.55 14.33
CA VAL A 255 41.41 1.38 15.55
C VAL A 255 41.75 0.55 16.76
N ASP A 256 41.14 -0.64 16.93
CA ASP A 256 41.37 -1.50 18.09
C ASP A 256 42.86 -1.87 18.22
N GLY A 257 43.49 -2.29 17.11
CA GLY A 257 44.92 -2.61 17.11
C GLY A 257 45.85 -1.40 17.26
N ILE A 258 45.38 -0.17 16.97
CA ILE A 258 46.13 1.06 17.24
C ILE A 258 46.02 1.44 18.71
N MET A 259 44.81 1.38 19.29
CA MET A 259 44.54 1.70 20.69
C MET A 259 45.25 0.73 21.63
N GLU A 260 45.30 -0.56 21.28
CA GLU A 260 46.06 -1.57 22.04
C GLU A 260 47.56 -1.21 22.14
N LYS A 261 48.13 -0.65 21.07
CA LYS A 261 49.55 -0.28 21.01
C LYS A 261 49.87 1.10 21.57
N ASN A 262 48.87 1.98 21.63
CA ASN A 262 49.00 3.37 22.02
C ASN A 262 47.83 3.75 22.95
N PRO A 263 47.69 3.13 24.14
CA PRO A 263 46.52 3.33 24.98
C PRO A 263 46.41 4.78 25.50
N GLU A 264 47.55 5.43 25.77
CA GLU A 264 47.62 6.77 26.35
C GLU A 264 48.27 7.79 25.38
N ASP A 265 48.91 7.33 24.30
CA ASP A 265 49.58 8.20 23.33
C ASP A 265 48.67 8.55 22.15
N ARG A 266 47.84 9.59 22.33
CA ARG A 266 46.97 10.13 21.28
C ARG A 266 47.74 10.53 20.02
N GLY A 267 48.93 11.12 20.17
CA GLY A 267 49.75 11.57 19.05
C GLY A 267 50.26 10.40 18.20
N GLY A 268 50.85 9.40 18.86
CA GLY A 268 51.32 8.16 18.25
C GLY A 268 50.19 7.38 17.58
N ALA A 269 49.03 7.27 18.23
CA ALA A 269 47.85 6.62 17.69
C ALA A 269 47.37 7.26 16.38
N LEU A 270 47.30 8.60 16.32
CA LEU A 270 46.90 9.32 15.10
C LEU A 270 47.93 9.18 13.97
N VAL A 271 49.22 9.15 14.29
CA VAL A 271 50.28 8.88 13.31
C VAL A 271 50.15 7.46 12.75
N ALA A 272 49.87 6.47 13.60
CA ALA A 272 49.62 5.09 13.17
C ALA A 272 48.39 4.98 12.27
N ALA A 273 47.27 5.64 12.63
CA ALA A 273 46.06 5.67 11.81
C ALA A 273 46.32 6.28 10.43
N ARG A 274 47.10 7.38 10.34
CA ARG A 274 47.46 8.04 9.08
C ARG A 274 48.33 7.19 8.15
N LYS A 275 49.00 6.16 8.66
CA LYS A 275 49.82 5.22 7.85
C LYS A 275 48.98 4.14 7.14
N ILE A 276 47.69 4.03 7.41
CA ILE A 276 46.78 3.09 6.72
C ILE A 276 46.73 3.45 5.22
N LYS A 277 46.96 2.45 4.35
CA LYS A 277 47.06 2.64 2.89
C LYS A 277 45.73 3.05 2.25
N ASP A 278 44.66 2.28 2.53
CA ASP A 278 43.32 2.57 2.00
C ASP A 278 42.81 3.90 2.57
N SER A 279 42.50 4.86 1.69
CA SER A 279 42.14 6.23 2.08
C SER A 279 40.86 6.30 2.91
N ASP A 280 39.89 5.44 2.60
CA ASP A 280 38.59 5.47 3.26
C ASP A 280 38.70 4.82 4.64
N VAL A 281 39.45 3.72 4.75
CA VAL A 281 39.77 3.09 6.03
C VAL A 281 40.61 4.03 6.90
N ARG A 282 41.59 4.73 6.32
CA ARG A 282 42.41 5.73 7.02
C ARG A 282 41.56 6.86 7.59
N ALA A 283 40.69 7.46 6.77
CA ALA A 283 39.82 8.54 7.23
C ALA A 283 38.89 8.08 8.37
N ALA A 284 38.26 6.91 8.22
CA ALA A 284 37.40 6.33 9.26
C ALA A 284 38.18 5.99 10.54
N ALA A 285 39.38 5.43 10.43
CA ALA A 285 40.21 5.08 11.58
C ALA A 285 40.72 6.32 12.33
N VAL A 286 41.10 7.40 11.64
CA VAL A 286 41.48 8.67 12.28
C VAL A 286 40.33 9.24 13.10
N THR A 287 39.10 9.19 12.57
CA THR A 287 37.91 9.61 13.32
C THR A 287 37.68 8.68 14.52
N GLY A 288 37.75 7.36 14.32
CA GLY A 288 37.55 6.38 15.39
C GLY A 288 38.54 6.51 16.55
N VAL A 289 39.83 6.70 16.24
CA VAL A 289 40.87 6.95 17.27
C VAL A 289 40.55 8.21 18.07
N ASN A 290 40.21 9.32 17.40
CA ASN A 290 39.85 10.55 18.11
C ASN A 290 38.63 10.35 19.02
N SER A 291 37.59 9.65 18.54
CA SER A 291 36.42 9.34 19.36
C SER A 291 36.79 8.53 20.60
N ARG A 292 37.64 7.50 20.47
CA ARG A 292 38.10 6.69 21.62
C ARG A 292 38.85 7.51 22.66
N PHE A 293 39.77 8.39 22.25
CA PHE A 293 40.45 9.27 23.21
C PHE A 293 39.51 10.26 23.88
N ASN A 294 38.57 10.84 23.12
CA ASN A 294 37.57 11.73 23.71
C ASN A 294 36.65 10.98 24.71
N GLU A 295 36.30 9.71 24.44
CA GLU A 295 35.57 8.84 25.37
C GLU A 295 36.38 8.57 26.65
N MET A 296 37.67 8.23 26.53
CA MET A 296 38.55 8.01 27.69
C MET A 296 38.71 9.29 28.53
N GLU A 297 38.96 10.44 27.90
CA GLU A 297 39.05 11.74 28.57
C GLU A 297 37.73 12.14 29.26
N ALA A 298 36.57 11.67 28.77
CA ALA A 298 35.27 11.91 29.41
C ALA A 298 35.08 11.00 30.63
N ILE A 299 35.43 9.72 30.52
CA ILE A 299 35.40 8.75 31.62
C ILE A 299 36.36 9.16 32.74
N GLU A 300 37.56 9.62 32.40
CA GLU A 300 38.52 10.13 33.38
C GLU A 300 37.98 11.33 34.14
N ARG A 301 37.35 12.29 33.43
CA ARG A 301 36.70 13.44 34.07
C ARG A 301 35.58 13.02 35.01
N GLU A 302 34.69 12.12 34.57
CA GLU A 302 33.60 11.60 35.42
C GLU A 302 34.14 10.86 36.65
N ASN A 303 35.21 10.09 36.51
CA ASN A 303 35.86 9.42 37.64
C ASN A 303 36.48 10.41 38.61
N VAL A 304 37.14 11.47 38.12
CA VAL A 304 37.70 12.53 38.97
C VAL A 304 36.60 13.25 39.74
N ASP A 305 35.49 13.58 39.08
CA ASP A 305 34.34 14.22 39.73
C ASP A 305 33.70 13.30 40.78
N ARG A 306 33.56 11.99 40.49
CA ARG A 306 33.07 11.00 41.47
C ARG A 306 33.97 10.90 42.70
N ILE A 307 35.29 10.82 42.51
CA ILE A 307 36.26 10.78 43.61
C ILE A 307 36.13 12.05 44.47
N TYR A 308 35.94 13.20 43.83
CA TYR A 308 35.75 14.46 44.53
C TYR A 308 34.49 14.43 45.41
N ASP A 309 33.36 13.99 44.85
CA ASP A 309 32.10 13.89 45.58
C ASP A 309 32.22 12.90 46.77
N GLU A 310 32.82 11.72 46.55
CA GLU A 310 33.07 10.71 47.59
C GLU A 310 33.96 11.27 48.72
N ALA A 311 35.00 12.05 48.38
CA ALA A 311 35.85 12.72 49.36
C ALA A 311 35.09 13.78 50.17
N THR A 312 34.23 14.59 49.52
CA THR A 312 33.42 15.58 50.24
C THR A 312 32.42 14.93 51.20
N GLU A 313 31.80 13.81 50.80
CA GLU A 313 30.90 13.04 51.65
C GLU A 313 31.64 12.46 52.86
N PHE A 314 32.82 11.86 52.64
CA PHE A 314 33.65 11.31 53.71
C PHE A 314 34.05 12.36 54.76
N ILE A 315 34.41 13.58 54.34
CA ILE A 315 34.68 14.69 55.25
C ILE A 315 33.42 15.06 56.03
N GLY A 316 32.26 15.10 55.38
CA GLY A 316 30.98 15.35 56.03
C GLY A 316 30.66 14.35 57.15
N GLU A 317 31.03 13.08 56.97
CA GLU A 317 30.80 12.01 57.96
C GLU A 317 31.84 11.98 59.09
N THR A 318 33.13 12.11 58.74
CA THR A 318 34.25 11.89 59.68
C THR A 318 34.82 13.17 60.27
N GLY A 319 34.51 14.33 59.68
CA GLY A 319 35.01 15.64 60.08
C GLY A 319 36.45 15.94 59.64
N ALA A 320 37.11 15.02 58.93
CA ALA A 320 38.46 15.21 58.41
C ALA A 320 38.73 14.34 57.19
N LEU A 321 39.66 14.77 56.33
CA LEU A 321 40.10 13.97 55.18
C LEU A 321 41.02 12.79 55.58
N ALA A 322 41.51 12.79 56.83
CA ALA A 322 42.44 11.79 57.35
C ALA A 322 41.79 10.40 57.42
N GLY A 323 42.13 9.53 56.46
CA GLY A 323 41.58 8.17 56.35
C GLY A 323 41.01 7.85 54.96
N PHE A 324 40.83 8.84 54.10
CA PHE A 324 40.48 8.65 52.68
C PHE A 324 41.72 8.20 51.87
N ASP A 325 41.52 7.50 50.75
CA ASP A 325 42.62 6.96 49.95
C ASP A 325 43.46 8.07 49.29
N GLU A 326 44.70 8.24 49.77
CA GLU A 326 45.66 9.21 49.23
C GLU A 326 45.93 9.00 47.73
N GLY A 327 45.85 7.77 47.23
CA GLY A 327 46.03 7.45 45.82
C GLY A 327 44.89 7.95 44.93
N GLU A 328 43.70 8.12 45.49
CA GLU A 328 42.54 8.71 44.79
C GLU A 328 42.57 10.24 44.86
N LEU A 329 42.96 10.80 46.00
CA LEU A 329 43.14 12.26 46.15
C LEU A 329 44.17 12.82 45.16
N GLN A 330 45.22 12.06 44.86
CA GLN A 330 46.23 12.46 43.86
C GLN A 330 45.67 12.57 42.42
N LYS A 331 44.50 11.99 42.14
CA LYS A 331 43.84 12.08 40.82
C LYS A 331 42.99 13.34 40.65
N LEU A 332 42.67 14.02 41.75
CA LEU A 332 41.87 15.24 41.74
C LEU A 332 42.63 16.40 41.08
N THR A 333 41.89 17.34 40.51
CA THR A 333 42.50 18.56 40.01
C THR A 333 43.07 19.40 41.17
N PRO A 334 44.11 20.24 40.95
CA PRO A 334 44.65 21.09 42.01
C PRO A 334 43.62 22.04 42.65
N ALA A 335 42.59 22.43 41.89
CA ALA A 335 41.49 23.24 42.39
C ALA A 335 40.59 22.45 43.36
N GLN A 336 40.27 21.21 43.01
CA GLN A 336 39.49 20.29 43.84
C GLN A 336 40.23 19.87 45.11
N GLN A 337 41.54 19.59 45.02
CA GLN A 337 42.34 19.28 46.22
C GLN A 337 42.31 20.43 47.21
N LYS A 338 42.50 21.66 46.72
CA LYS A 338 42.46 22.85 47.56
C LYS A 338 41.10 23.07 48.23
N SER A 339 39.99 22.78 47.55
CA SER A 339 38.65 22.96 48.14
C SER A 339 38.29 21.90 49.19
N LEU A 340 38.99 20.77 49.24
CA LEU A 340 38.83 19.77 50.31
C LEU A 340 39.63 20.12 51.58
N ASP A 341 40.65 20.98 51.47
CA ASP A 341 41.51 21.40 52.59
C ASP A 341 40.97 22.62 53.36
N ASP A 342 40.08 23.41 52.75
CA ASP A 342 39.47 24.65 53.29
C ASP A 342 38.22 24.36 54.16
#